data_AF-A0A0X3BPL6-F1
#
_entry.id   AF-A0A0X3BPL6-F1
#
_cell.length_a   1.000
_cell.length_b   1.000
_cell.length_c   1.000
_cell.angle_alpha   90.00
_cell.angle_beta   90.00
_cell.angle_gamma   90.00
#
_symmetry.space_group_name_H-M   'P 1'
#
loop_
_entity.id
_entity.type
_entity.pdbx_description
1 polymer ?
#
loop_
_entity_poly.entity_id
_entity_poly.type
_entity_poly.pdbx_seq_one_letter_code
_entity_poly.pdbx_strand_id
1 'polypeptide(L)'
;MPGGVSGGKIVGAEGAIPFIENLSDEAIKRFQDQVEMVNIMESEDMGTIKAKIDELKAKDPGAFPAEPMIVEVKEAGGAGAEEVSGEVQPLSGELALVHARMKIIEQMVTDIGYRNRFAAGVYSGKIEGLMIGLIVSFVILGFILLG
;
A
#
# COMPACT_ATOMS: atom_id res chain seq x y z
N MET A 1 2.99 6.72 -30.73
CA MET A 1 1.67 6.38 -30.17
C MET A 1 1.91 5.27 -29.16
N PRO A 2 1.36 5.34 -27.93
CA PRO A 2 1.50 4.23 -27.00
C PRO A 2 0.83 3.03 -27.67
N GLY A 3 1.63 2.01 -27.99
CA GLY A 3 1.13 0.85 -28.69
C GLY A 3 0.05 0.22 -27.81
N GLY A 4 -1.14 0.03 -28.36
CA GLY A 4 -2.27 -0.53 -27.61
C GLY A 4 -2.00 -1.95 -27.16
N VAL A 5 -2.85 -2.88 -27.57
CA VAL A 5 -2.73 -4.27 -27.18
C VAL A 5 -2.55 -5.15 -28.41
N SER A 6 -1.70 -6.18 -28.30
CA SER A 6 -1.50 -7.21 -29.31
C SER A 6 -1.60 -8.58 -28.65
N GLY A 7 -2.69 -9.31 -28.89
CA GLY A 7 -2.94 -10.62 -28.27
C GLY A 7 -2.97 -10.53 -26.73
N GLY A 8 -3.62 -9.51 -26.19
CA GLY A 8 -3.68 -9.24 -24.75
C GLY A 8 -2.43 -8.54 -24.19
N LYS A 9 -1.27 -8.56 -24.85
CA LYS A 9 -0.05 -7.91 -24.36
C LYS A 9 -0.03 -6.40 -24.66
N ILE A 10 0.31 -5.59 -23.66
CA ILE A 10 0.56 -4.14 -23.82
C ILE A 10 1.86 -3.94 -24.59
N VAL A 11 1.77 -3.23 -25.72
CA VAL A 11 2.92 -3.04 -26.62
C VAL A 11 3.87 -2.00 -26.04
N GLY A 12 5.12 -2.40 -25.81
CA GLY A 12 6.18 -1.52 -25.28
C GLY A 12 6.23 -1.39 -23.76
N ALA A 13 5.44 -2.17 -23.02
CA ALA A 13 5.51 -2.22 -21.57
C ALA A 13 6.70 -3.07 -21.08
N GLU A 14 7.46 -2.54 -20.12
CA GLU A 14 8.61 -3.20 -19.48
C GLU A 14 8.24 -4.01 -18.23
N GLY A 15 6.97 -3.93 -17.79
CA GLY A 15 6.47 -4.67 -16.63
C GLY A 15 6.56 -6.19 -16.79
N ALA A 16 6.62 -6.92 -15.68
CA ALA A 16 6.84 -8.36 -15.68
C ALA A 16 5.69 -9.16 -16.35
N ILE A 17 4.43 -8.74 -16.18
CA ILE A 17 3.25 -9.39 -16.75
C ILE A 17 2.32 -8.31 -17.33
N PRO A 18 2.63 -7.74 -18.51
CA PRO A 18 1.87 -6.62 -19.06
C PRO A 18 0.76 -7.12 -19.98
N PHE A 19 -0.25 -7.80 -19.43
CA PHE A 19 -1.38 -8.35 -20.17
C PHE A 19 -2.72 -7.81 -19.70
N ILE A 20 -3.63 -7.62 -20.65
CA ILE A 20 -5.03 -7.22 -20.46
C ILE A 20 -5.89 -8.27 -21.17
N GLU A 21 -6.51 -9.17 -20.41
CA GLU A 21 -7.35 -10.25 -20.95
C GLU A 21 -8.85 -9.96 -20.82
N ASN A 22 -9.22 -9.04 -19.93
CA ASN A 22 -10.62 -8.78 -19.55
C ASN A 22 -11.23 -7.56 -20.24
N LEU A 23 -10.50 -6.87 -21.11
CA LEU A 23 -10.99 -5.70 -21.85
C LEU A 23 -11.02 -5.97 -23.34
N SER A 24 -12.05 -5.49 -24.01
CA SER A 24 -12.13 -5.51 -25.48
C SER A 24 -11.23 -4.43 -26.09
N ASP A 25 -10.83 -4.65 -27.35
CA ASP A 25 -10.09 -3.64 -28.14
C ASP A 25 -10.86 -2.32 -28.26
N GLU A 26 -12.19 -2.37 -28.29
CA GLU A 26 -13.05 -1.19 -28.33
C GLU A 26 -12.96 -0.37 -27.03
N ALA A 27 -12.94 -1.03 -25.88
CA ALA A 27 -12.76 -0.36 -24.59
C ALA A 27 -11.38 0.29 -24.48
N ILE A 28 -10.34 -0.40 -24.98
CA ILE A 28 -8.97 0.14 -25.01
C ILE A 28 -8.90 1.37 -25.92
N LYS A 29 -9.51 1.33 -27.11
CA LYS A 29 -9.59 2.49 -28.01
C LYS A 29 -10.38 3.64 -27.40
N ARG A 30 -11.51 3.35 -26.77
CA ARG A 30 -12.32 4.37 -26.07
C ARG A 30 -11.47 5.09 -25.02
N PHE A 31 -10.67 4.37 -24.24
CA PHE A 31 -9.73 4.99 -23.30
C PHE A 31 -8.71 5.88 -24.02
N GLN A 32 -8.08 5.39 -25.08
CA GLN A 32 -7.08 6.14 -25.85
C GLN A 32 -7.60 7.44 -26.46
N ASP A 33 -8.86 7.45 -26.92
CA ASP A 33 -9.47 8.64 -27.51
C ASP A 33 -10.01 9.61 -26.45
N GLN A 34 -10.38 9.09 -25.27
CA GLN A 34 -11.05 9.87 -24.22
C GLN A 34 -10.09 10.67 -23.33
N VAL A 35 -8.85 10.22 -23.14
CA VAL A 35 -7.91 10.85 -22.22
C VAL A 35 -6.61 11.29 -22.89
N GLU A 36 -5.99 12.32 -22.32
CA GLU A 36 -4.61 12.70 -22.61
C GLU A 36 -3.69 12.21 -21.49
N MET A 37 -2.56 11.58 -21.84
CA MET A 37 -1.59 11.11 -20.86
C MET A 37 -0.61 12.23 -20.49
N VAL A 38 -0.64 12.65 -19.23
CA VAL A 38 0.31 13.63 -18.66
C VAL A 38 1.30 12.88 -17.76
N ASN A 39 2.55 12.79 -18.19
CA ASN A 39 3.59 12.11 -17.43
C ASN A 39 4.15 13.02 -16.32
N ILE A 40 3.85 12.66 -15.07
CA ILE A 40 4.44 13.22 -13.85
C ILE A 40 5.02 12.13 -12.95
N MET A 41 5.41 10.99 -13.54
CA MET A 41 6.03 9.90 -12.78
C MET A 41 7.24 10.42 -11.98
N GLU A 42 7.46 9.83 -10.79
CA GLU A 42 8.52 10.20 -9.84
C GLU A 42 8.36 11.58 -9.18
N SER A 43 7.26 12.32 -9.43
CA SER A 43 6.94 13.56 -8.70
C SER A 43 6.10 13.28 -7.47
N GLU A 44 6.69 13.45 -6.28
CA GLU A 44 5.98 13.38 -4.99
C GLU A 44 5.67 14.78 -4.40
N ASP A 45 6.13 15.85 -5.04
CA ASP A 45 5.90 17.21 -4.56
C ASP A 45 4.44 17.64 -4.74
N MET A 46 3.79 17.94 -3.62
CA MET A 46 2.39 18.38 -3.59
C MET A 46 2.16 19.71 -4.29
N GLY A 47 3.16 20.60 -4.35
CA GLY A 47 3.06 21.86 -5.08
C GLY A 47 2.95 21.63 -6.58
N THR A 48 3.83 20.79 -7.11
CA THR A 48 3.92 20.42 -8.52
C THR A 48 2.67 19.67 -8.98
N ILE A 49 2.18 18.70 -8.19
CA ILE A 49 0.95 17.97 -8.51
C ILE A 49 -0.25 18.92 -8.55
N LYS A 50 -0.41 19.81 -7.55
CA LYS A 50 -1.51 20.78 -7.51
C LYS A 50 -1.46 21.74 -8.68
N ALA A 51 -0.29 22.31 -8.97
CA ALA A 51 -0.12 23.23 -10.09
C ALA A 51 -0.48 22.56 -11.42
N LYS A 52 -0.10 21.28 -11.62
CA LYS A 52 -0.46 20.53 -12.82
C LYS A 52 -1.97 20.25 -12.91
N ILE A 53 -2.62 19.91 -11.80
CA ILE A 53 -4.08 19.73 -11.74
C ILE A 53 -4.80 21.04 -12.11
N ASP A 54 -4.37 22.17 -11.56
CA ASP A 54 -5.00 23.47 -11.82
C ASP A 54 -4.80 23.92 -13.28
N GLU A 55 -3.62 23.64 -13.85
CA GLU A 55 -3.36 23.81 -15.29
C GLU A 55 -4.35 23.01 -16.15
N LEU A 56 -4.58 21.73 -15.81
CA LEU A 56 -5.46 20.85 -16.58
C LEU A 56 -6.94 21.22 -16.43
N LYS A 57 -7.37 21.63 -15.23
CA LYS A 57 -8.73 22.17 -15.01
C LYS A 57 -8.99 23.41 -15.86
N ALA A 58 -8.00 24.28 -16.01
CA ALA A 58 -8.13 25.47 -16.85
C ALA A 58 -8.25 25.15 -18.35
N LYS A 59 -7.84 23.93 -18.76
CA LYS A 59 -7.90 23.42 -20.14
C LYS A 59 -9.01 22.39 -20.34
N ASP A 60 -9.99 22.33 -19.44
CA ASP A 60 -11.06 21.32 -19.48
C ASP A 60 -11.85 21.39 -20.81
N PRO A 61 -11.76 20.37 -21.70
CA PRO A 61 -12.51 20.34 -22.95
C PRO A 61 -13.98 19.94 -22.75
N GLY A 62 -14.38 19.65 -21.51
CA GLY A 62 -15.69 19.11 -21.17
C GLY A 62 -15.75 17.59 -21.31
N ALA A 63 -16.95 17.04 -21.13
CA ALA A 63 -17.18 15.61 -21.23
C ALA A 63 -16.92 15.09 -22.65
N PHE A 64 -16.33 13.89 -22.73
CA PHE A 64 -16.11 13.22 -24.00
C PHE A 64 -17.44 12.99 -24.75
N PRO A 65 -17.55 13.30 -26.05
CA PRO A 65 -18.82 13.34 -26.78
C PRO A 65 -19.29 11.96 -27.24
N ALA A 66 -19.44 11.03 -26.30
CA ALA A 66 -20.00 9.72 -26.57
C ALA A 66 -20.66 9.15 -25.31
N GLU A 67 -21.64 8.26 -25.51
CA GLU A 67 -22.37 7.63 -24.42
C GLU A 67 -21.44 6.90 -23.44
N PRO A 68 -21.86 6.75 -22.16
CA PRO A 68 -21.13 5.94 -21.19
C PRO A 68 -20.93 4.51 -21.72
N MET A 69 -19.69 4.04 -21.70
CA MET A 69 -19.36 2.67 -22.04
C MET A 69 -19.33 1.84 -20.76
N ILE A 70 -20.19 0.82 -20.67
CA ILE A 70 -20.18 -0.15 -19.56
C ILE A 70 -19.30 -1.32 -19.97
N VAL A 71 -18.29 -1.63 -19.14
CA VAL A 71 -17.37 -2.73 -19.38
C VAL A 71 -17.49 -3.73 -18.22
N GLU A 72 -17.84 -4.97 -18.54
CA GLU A 72 -17.87 -6.06 -17.57
C GLU A 72 -16.48 -6.70 -17.50
N VAL A 73 -15.78 -6.51 -16.39
CA VAL A 73 -14.50 -7.17 -16.11
C VAL A 73 -14.82 -8.52 -15.47
N LYS A 74 -14.55 -9.62 -16.19
CA LYS A 74 -14.63 -10.95 -15.59
C LYS A 74 -13.35 -11.21 -14.81
N GLU A 75 -13.46 -11.63 -13.56
CA GLU A 75 -12.35 -12.17 -12.78
C GLU A 75 -11.86 -13.46 -13.46
N ALA A 76 -10.90 -13.33 -14.39
CA ALA A 76 -10.10 -14.46 -14.81
C ALA A 76 -9.24 -14.85 -13.59
N GLY A 77 -9.54 -15.99 -12.97
CA GLY A 77 -8.89 -16.49 -11.76
C GLY A 77 -7.37 -16.54 -11.90
N GLY A 78 -6.72 -15.43 -11.55
CA GLY A 78 -5.29 -15.22 -11.55
C GLY A 78 -4.83 -15.05 -10.12
N ALA A 79 -3.94 -15.94 -9.69
CA ALA A 79 -3.37 -15.95 -8.36
C ALA A 79 -2.78 -14.58 -7.99
N GLY A 80 -3.25 -14.01 -6.88
CA GLY A 80 -2.57 -12.92 -6.18
C GLY A 80 -3.06 -11.51 -6.51
N ALA A 81 -4.34 -11.24 -6.28
CA ALA A 81 -4.80 -9.89 -5.94
C ALA A 81 -5.88 -10.03 -4.87
N GLU A 82 -5.60 -9.51 -3.68
CA GLU A 82 -6.63 -9.27 -2.68
C GLU A 82 -7.61 -8.24 -3.23
N GLU A 83 -8.74 -8.71 -3.77
CA GLU A 83 -9.90 -7.88 -4.09
C GLU A 83 -10.84 -7.92 -2.88
N VAL A 84 -10.96 -6.76 -2.22
CA VAL A 84 -12.01 -6.45 -1.25
C VAL A 84 -13.34 -6.35 -2.01
N SER A 85 -13.92 -7.50 -2.38
CA SER A 85 -15.30 -7.60 -2.83
C SER A 85 -16.12 -8.28 -1.74
N GLY A 86 -17.17 -7.59 -1.29
CA GLY A 86 -18.01 -7.95 -0.16
C GLY A 86 -18.94 -9.15 -0.39
N GLU A 87 -18.43 -10.21 -1.00
CA GLU A 87 -19.12 -11.50 -1.10
C GLU A 87 -18.17 -12.59 -0.61
N VAL A 88 -18.50 -13.17 0.54
CA VAL A 88 -17.71 -14.22 1.19
C VAL A 88 -17.80 -15.47 0.33
N GLN A 89 -16.88 -15.64 -0.61
CA GLN A 89 -16.70 -16.93 -1.24
C GLN A 89 -16.32 -17.94 -0.15
N PRO A 90 -17.00 -19.10 -0.08
CA PRO A 90 -16.63 -20.13 0.89
C PRO A 90 -15.19 -20.56 0.57
N LEU A 91 -14.27 -20.33 1.50
CA LEU A 91 -12.91 -20.84 1.37
C LEU A 91 -13.01 -22.35 1.10
N SER A 92 -12.43 -22.79 -0.02
CA SER A 92 -12.18 -24.21 -0.25
C SER A 92 -11.49 -24.80 0.99
N GLY A 93 -11.83 -26.03 1.39
CA GLY A 93 -11.36 -26.63 2.65
C GLY A 93 -9.83 -26.62 2.80
N GLU A 94 -9.09 -26.71 1.69
CA GLU A 94 -7.62 -26.61 1.69
C GLU A 94 -7.12 -25.17 1.92
N LEU A 95 -7.77 -24.18 1.30
CA LEU A 95 -7.45 -22.76 1.50
C LEU A 95 -7.80 -22.31 2.93
N ALA A 96 -8.89 -22.84 3.50
CA ALA A 96 -9.27 -22.60 4.89
C ALA A 96 -8.20 -23.08 5.87
N LEU A 97 -7.59 -24.25 5.59
CA LEU A 97 -6.51 -24.78 6.41
C LEU A 97 -5.24 -23.93 6.31
N VAL A 98 -4.87 -23.49 5.11
CA VAL A 98 -3.70 -22.61 4.91
C VAL A 98 -3.91 -21.26 5.60
N HIS A 99 -5.09 -20.66 5.45
CA HIS A 99 -5.43 -19.40 6.09
C HIS A 99 -5.45 -19.51 7.62
N ALA A 100 -5.97 -20.61 8.17
CA ALA A 100 -5.92 -20.87 9.61
C ALA A 100 -4.47 -20.95 10.13
N ARG A 101 -3.56 -21.60 9.39
CA ARG A 101 -2.14 -21.66 9.74
C ARG A 101 -1.46 -20.29 9.65
N MET A 102 -1.77 -19.52 8.61
CA MET A 102 -1.27 -18.14 8.47
C MET A 102 -1.72 -17.25 9.63
N LYS A 103 -2.98 -17.35 10.04
CA LYS A 103 -3.52 -16.59 11.16
C LYS A 103 -2.85 -16.93 12.49
N ILE A 104 -2.49 -18.20 12.70
CA ILE A 104 -1.71 -18.63 13.88
C ILE A 104 -0.31 -17.99 13.83
N ILE A 105 0.33 -17.93 12.66
CA ILE A 105 1.64 -17.30 12.49
C ILE A 105 1.57 -15.79 12.79
N GLU A 106 0.57 -15.08 12.27
CA GLU A 106 0.37 -13.66 12.55
C GLU A 106 0.19 -13.37 14.05
N GLN A 107 -0.59 -14.21 14.74
CA GLN A 107 -0.77 -14.11 16.18
C GLN A 107 0.56 -14.32 16.93
N MET A 108 1.35 -15.32 16.55
CA MET A 108 2.66 -15.57 17.15
C MET A 108 3.62 -14.39 16.94
N VAL A 109 3.68 -13.83 15.73
CA VAL A 109 4.55 -12.68 15.41
C VAL A 109 4.13 -11.47 16.22
N THR A 110 2.82 -11.22 16.34
CA THR A 110 2.27 -10.11 17.12
C THR A 110 2.59 -10.25 18.61
N ASP A 111 2.45 -11.45 19.16
CA ASP A 111 2.78 -11.73 20.57
C ASP A 111 4.28 -11.57 20.85
N ILE A 112 5.14 -12.03 19.93
CA ILE A 112 6.60 -11.80 20.02
C ILE A 112 6.90 -10.30 20.03
N GLY A 113 6.27 -9.52 19.14
CA GLY A 113 6.42 -8.07 19.09
C GLY A 113 5.99 -7.40 20.41
N TYR A 114 4.85 -7.83 20.98
CA TYR A 114 4.36 -7.34 22.25
C TYR A 114 5.32 -7.65 23.41
N ARG A 115 5.80 -8.91 23.51
CA ARG A 115 6.77 -9.31 24.52
C ARG A 115 8.10 -8.56 24.38
N ASN A 116 8.59 -8.37 23.15
CA ASN A 116 9.83 -7.62 22.91
C ASN A 116 9.68 -6.15 23.31
N ARG A 117 8.56 -5.51 22.97
CA ARG A 117 8.30 -4.13 23.38
C ARG A 117 8.16 -4.01 24.90
N PHE A 118 7.46 -4.93 25.54
CA PHE A 118 7.32 -4.95 26.99
C PHE A 118 8.67 -5.18 27.68
N ALA A 119 9.46 -6.14 27.19
CA ALA A 119 10.82 -6.39 27.68
C ALA A 119 11.71 -5.15 27.51
N ALA A 120 11.74 -4.53 26.32
CA ALA A 120 12.52 -3.32 26.06
C ALA A 120 12.10 -2.16 26.98
N GLY A 121 10.79 -1.95 27.18
CA GLY A 121 10.28 -0.94 28.11
C GLY A 121 10.66 -1.21 29.56
N VAL A 122 10.54 -2.46 30.03
CA VAL A 122 10.94 -2.86 31.40
C VAL A 122 12.45 -2.75 31.59
N TYR A 123 13.25 -3.15 30.60
CA TYR A 123 14.71 -3.00 30.67
C TYR A 123 15.13 -1.53 30.70
N SER A 124 14.53 -0.67 29.86
CA SER A 124 14.77 0.78 29.88
C SER A 124 14.43 1.39 31.23
N GLY A 125 13.24 1.10 31.78
CA GLY A 125 12.82 1.62 33.08
C GLY A 125 13.67 1.15 34.25
N LYS A 126 14.16 -0.10 34.22
CA LYS A 126 15.09 -0.62 35.23
C LYS A 126 16.44 0.12 35.21
N ILE A 127 16.97 0.38 34.02
CA ILE A 127 18.25 1.08 33.85
C ILE A 127 18.12 2.55 34.29
N GLU A 128 17.05 3.24 33.90
CA GLU A 128 16.78 4.62 34.34
C GLU A 128 16.61 4.73 35.86
N GLY A 129 15.84 3.83 36.48
CA GLY A 129 15.64 3.81 37.93
C GLY A 129 16.94 3.58 38.70
N LEU A 130 17.80 2.67 38.22
CA LEU A 130 19.13 2.43 38.78
C LEU A 130 19.99 3.70 38.72
N MET A 131 20.02 4.38 37.56
CA MET A 131 20.83 5.58 37.35
C MET A 131 20.39 6.74 38.24
N ILE A 132 19.08 6.97 38.36
CA ILE A 132 18.53 8.01 39.26
C ILE A 132 18.89 7.69 40.71
N GLY A 133 18.71 6.43 41.14
CA GLY A 133 19.04 6.01 42.51
C GLY A 133 20.53 6.20 42.84
N LEU A 134 21.42 5.92 41.88
CA LEU A 134 22.86 6.06 42.04
C LEU A 134 23.27 7.54 42.15
N ILE A 135 22.72 8.41 41.28
CA ILE A 135 22.96 9.87 41.33
C ILE A 135 22.48 10.45 42.66
N VAL A 136 21.25 10.14 43.08
CA VAL A 136 20.68 10.63 44.35
C VAL A 136 21.54 10.19 45.54
N SER A 137 22.02 8.95 45.52
CA SER A 137 22.89 8.42 46.58
C SER A 137 24.19 9.21 46.70
N PHE A 138 24.85 9.55 45.58
CA PHE A 138 26.06 10.37 45.61
C PHE A 138 25.81 11.82 46.03
N VAL A 139 24.66 12.39 45.65
CA VAL A 139 24.28 13.75 46.09
C VAL A 139 24.09 13.78 47.62
N ILE A 140 23.39 12.81 48.19
CA ILE A 140 23.18 12.72 49.64
C ILE A 140 24.50 12.49 50.37
N LEU A 141 25.33 11.55 49.90
CA LEU A 141 26.65 11.30 50.47
C LEU A 141 27.56 12.53 50.37
N GLY A 142 27.49 13.27 49.27
CA GLY A 142 28.22 14.53 49.08
C GLY A 142 27.83 15.57 50.11
N PHE A 143 26.53 15.75 50.38
CA PHE A 143 26.07 16.66 51.43
C PHE A 143 26.48 16.22 52.84
N ILE A 144 26.52 14.91 53.12
CA ILE A 144 26.95 14.36 54.42
C ILE A 144 28.46 14.51 54.64
N LEU A 145 29.27 14.43 53.57
CA LEU A 145 30.74 14.54 53.65
C LEU A 145 31.26 15.98 53.63
N LEU A 146 30.51 16.92 53.05
CA LEU A 146 30.87 18.35 52.96
C LEU A 146 30.20 19.24 54.01
N GLY A 147 29.21 18.74 54.74
CA GLY A 147 28.58 19.41 55.89
C GLY A 147 29.15 18.92 57.21
#